data_AF-A0A0L0WA68-F1
#
_entry.id   AF-A0A0L0WA68-F1
#
_cell.length_a   1.000
_cell.length_b   1.000
_cell.length_c   1.000
_cell.angle_alpha   90.00
_cell.angle_beta   90.00
_cell.angle_gamma   90.00
#
_symmetry.space_group_name_H-M   'P 1'
#
loop_
_entity.id
_entity.type
_entity.pdbx_description
1 polymer ?
#
loop_
_entity_poly.entity_id
_entity_poly.type
_entity_poly.pdbx_seq_one_letter_code
_entity_poly.pdbx_strand_id
1 'polypeptide(L)' 'MNQHEDKKVMKISDEIIDKGIELKKMSQEQLQREFDYIQAEKLLRKMLQKGLITEVEFNKIDALNRQTFSPFLAEIMP' A
#
# COMPACT_ATOMS: atom_id res chain seq x y z
N MET A 1 24.75 -38.01 34.20
CA MET A 1 25.24 -36.66 34.54
C MET A 1 24.69 -35.73 33.48
N ASN A 2 23.46 -35.23 33.69
CA ASN A 2 22.72 -34.47 32.68
C ASN A 2 22.90 -32.99 32.97
N GLN A 3 23.48 -32.28 32.00
CA GLN A 3 23.65 -30.84 32.04
C GLN A 3 22.29 -30.19 31.76
N HIS A 4 21.79 -29.38 32.70
CA HIS A 4 20.63 -28.54 32.46
C HIS A 4 21.13 -27.22 31.86
N GLU A 5 20.73 -26.96 30.60
CA GLU A 5 20.98 -25.68 29.94
C GLU A 5 20.13 -24.58 30.60
N ASP A 6 20.80 -23.58 31.16
CA ASP A 6 20.17 -22.35 31.65
C ASP A 6 19.69 -21.51 30.45
N LYS A 7 18.46 -21.79 29.97
CA LYS A 7 17.78 -20.92 29.01
C LYS A 7 17.32 -19.65 29.74
N LYS A 8 18.09 -18.57 29.60
CA LYS A 8 17.68 -17.22 30.01
C LYS A 8 16.54 -16.74 29.12
N VAL A 9 15.30 -16.98 29.55
CA VAL A 9 14.10 -16.44 28.90
C VAL A 9 13.99 -14.96 29.24
N MET A 10 14.26 -14.09 28.26
CA MET A 10 13.99 -12.66 28.39
C MET A 10 12.49 -12.43 28.18
N LYS A 11 11.81 -11.86 29.17
CA LYS A 11 10.43 -11.42 29.00
C LYS A 11 10.42 -10.19 28.09
N ILE A 12 9.68 -10.27 26.99
CA ILE A 12 9.40 -9.13 26.14
C ILE A 12 8.31 -8.34 26.86
N SER A 13 8.66 -7.19 27.44
CA SER A 13 7.67 -6.22 27.92
C SER A 13 7.11 -5.46 26.72
N ASP A 14 5.83 -5.08 26.80
CA ASP A 14 5.11 -4.36 25.73
C ASP A 14 5.83 -3.07 25.29
N GLU A 15 6.63 -2.48 26.18
CA GLU A 15 7.49 -1.32 25.93
C GLU A 15 8.56 -1.54 24.84
N ILE A 16 9.03 -2.77 24.63
CA ILE A 16 10.06 -3.10 23.62
C ILE A 16 9.42 -3.19 22.23
N ILE A 17 8.14 -3.57 22.15
CA ILE A 17 7.41 -3.70 20.88
C ILE A 17 7.16 -2.32 20.26
N ASP A 18 6.91 -1.30 21.09
CA ASP A 18 6.59 0.06 20.63
C ASP A 18 7.80 0.80 20.00
N LYS A 19 9.03 0.45 20.40
CA LYS A 19 10.27 1.04 19.82
C LYS A 19 10.83 0.29 18.62
N GLY A 20 10.47 -0.98 18.43
CA GLY A 20 11.08 -1.86 17.43
C GLY A 20 10.42 -1.84 16.05
N ILE A 21 9.18 -1.37 15.97
CA ILE A 21 8.44 -1.26 14.71
C ILE A 21 7.67 0.05 14.75
N GLU A 22 8.33 1.16 14.42
CA GLU A 22 7.58 2.31 13.87
C GLU A 22 6.94 1.83 12.56
N LEU A 23 5.79 1.17 12.65
CA LEU A 23 4.88 1.03 11.53
C LEU A 23 4.59 2.47 11.11
N LYS A 24 5.16 2.91 9.99
CA LYS A 24 4.89 4.22 9.41
C LYS A 24 3.40 4.25 9.09
N LYS A 25 2.59 4.71 10.03
CA LYS A 25 1.14 4.75 9.91
C LYS A 25 0.84 5.66 8.73
N MET A 26 0.19 5.12 7.69
CA MET A 26 -0.35 5.96 6.62
C MET A 26 -1.35 6.93 7.24
N SER A 27 -1.25 8.19 6.85
CA SER A 27 -2.25 9.18 7.23
C SER A 27 -3.58 8.87 6.54
N GLN A 28 -4.68 9.42 7.06
CA GLN A 28 -5.99 9.24 6.44
C GLN A 28 -6.04 9.84 5.03
N GLU A 29 -5.33 10.94 4.81
CA GLU A 29 -5.21 11.57 3.49
C GLU A 29 -4.47 10.66 2.50
N GLN A 30 -3.43 9.95 2.95
CA GLN A 30 -2.75 8.96 2.11
C GLN A 30 -3.68 7.80 1.78
N LEU A 31 -4.42 7.29 2.76
CA LEU A 31 -5.42 6.23 2.52
C LEU A 31 -6.52 6.68 1.55
N GLN A 32 -6.99 7.92 1.67
CA GLN A 32 -8.00 8.46 0.77
C GLN A 32 -7.49 8.55 -0.66
N ARG A 33 -6.24 9.01 -0.86
CA ARG A 33 -5.62 9.08 -2.20
C ARG A 33 -5.48 7.70 -2.84
N GLU A 34 -5.10 6.68 -2.07
CA GLU A 34 -5.08 5.29 -2.56
C GLU A 34 -6.47 4.84 -2.99
N PHE A 35 -7.47 5.08 -2.14
CA PHE A 35 -8.85 4.72 -2.44
C PHE A 35 -9.35 5.40 -3.71
N ASP A 36 -9.15 6.71 -3.83
CA ASP A 36 -9.59 7.49 -4.98
C ASP A 36 -8.94 7.00 -6.29
N TYR A 37 -7.63 6.75 -6.27
CA TYR A 37 -6.92 6.18 -7.40
C TYR A 37 -7.49 4.82 -7.83
N ILE A 38 -7.67 3.89 -6.87
CA ILE A 38 -8.22 2.55 -7.14
C ILE A 38 -9.62 2.64 -7.74
N GLN A 39 -10.45 3.57 -7.28
CA GLN A 39 -11.81 3.76 -7.80
C GLN A 39 -11.80 4.33 -9.22
N ALA A 40 -10.90 5.29 -9.51
CA ALA A 40 -10.71 5.83 -10.84
C ALA A 40 -10.22 4.75 -11.83
N GLU A 41 -9.24 3.94 -11.42
CA GLU A 41 -8.71 2.84 -12.24
C GLU A 41 -9.79 1.80 -12.55
N LYS A 42 -10.60 1.40 -11.56
CA LYS A 42 -11.74 0.48 -11.77
C LYS A 42 -12.74 1.01 -12.79
N LEU A 43 -13.04 2.32 -12.74
CA LEU A 43 -13.92 2.95 -13.72
C LEU A 43 -13.28 2.92 -15.11
N LEU A 44 -12.00 3.27 -15.20
CA LEU A 44 -11.25 3.30 -16.45
C LEU A 44 -11.19 1.91 -17.11
N ARG A 45 -10.99 0.85 -16.32
CA ARG A 45 -11.03 -0.54 -16.79
C ARG A 45 -12.40 -0.92 -17.35
N LYS A 46 -13.49 -0.47 -16.72
CA LYS A 46 -14.85 -0.68 -17.24
C LYS A 46 -15.08 0.08 -18.55
N MET A 47 -14.53 1.28 -18.70
CA MET A 47 -14.62 2.05 -19.94
C MET A 47 -13.89 1.33 -21.09
N LEU A 48 -12.69 0.82 -20.83
CA LEU A 48 -11.92 0.03 -21.78
C LEU A 48 -12.65 -1.26 -22.18
N GLN A 49 -13.16 -2.03 -21.21
CA GLN A 49 -13.91 -3.25 -21.47
C GLN A 49 -15.18 -3.03 -22.30
N LYS A 50 -15.81 -1.86 -22.18
CA LYS A 50 -16.98 -1.47 -22.96
C LYS A 50 -16.62 -0.86 -24.32
N GLY A 51 -15.34 -0.75 -24.66
CA GLY A 51 -14.88 -0.11 -25.90
C GLY A 51 -15.13 1.39 -25.97
N LEU A 52 -15.32 2.06 -24.82
CA LEU A 52 -15.53 3.52 -24.77
C LEU A 52 -14.23 4.31 -24.93
N ILE A 53 -13.10 3.66 -24.65
CA ILE A 53 -11.75 4.18 -24.81
C ILE A 53 -10.85 3.08 -25.37
N THR A 54 -9.77 3.51 -26.03
CA THR A 54 -8.69 2.63 -26.48
C THR A 54 -7.70 2.33 -25.37
N GLU A 55 -6.85 1.31 -25.57
CA GLU A 55 -5.75 1.00 -24.65
C GLU A 55 -4.73 2.15 -24.54
N VAL A 56 -4.50 2.88 -25.64
CA VAL A 56 -3.63 4.06 -25.65
C VAL A 56 -4.21 5.18 -24.79
N GLU A 57 -5.53 5.41 -24.86
CA GLU A 57 -6.22 6.39 -24.02
C GLU A 57 -6.27 5.96 -22.56
N PHE A 58 -6.48 4.66 -22.30
CA PHE A 58 -6.40 4.09 -20.95
C PHE A 58 -5.04 4.43 -20.31
N ASN A 59 -3.93 4.14 -20.98
CA ASN A 59 -2.59 4.39 -20.43
C ASN A 59 -2.32 5.87 -20.17
N LYS A 60 -2.80 6.76 -21.06
CA LYS A 60 -2.69 8.21 -20.86
C LYS A 60 -3.49 8.69 -19.66
N ILE A 61 -4.73 8.21 -19.51
CA ILE A 61 -5.60 8.59 -18.39
C ILE A 61 -5.07 8.01 -17.08
N ASP A 62 -4.56 6.77 -17.06
CA ASP A 62 -3.96 6.19 -15.85
C ASP A 62 -2.73 6.99 -15.40
N ALA A 63 -1.85 7.38 -16.33
CA ALA A 63 -0.70 8.23 -16.00
C ALA A 63 -1.14 9.57 -15.39
N LEU A 64 -2.20 10.19 -15.92
CA LEU A 64 -2.79 11.41 -15.35
C LEU A 64 -3.43 11.17 -13.98
N ASN A 65 -4.10 10.04 -13.78
CA ASN A 65 -4.67 9.65 -12.48
C ASN A 65 -3.56 9.51 -11.43
N ARG A 66 -2.45 8.85 -11.74
CA ARG A 66 -1.29 8.72 -10.83
C ARG A 66 -0.72 10.09 -10.44
N GLN A 67 -0.61 11.01 -11.40
CA GLN A 67 -0.18 12.39 -11.12
C GLN A 67 -1.20 13.13 -10.23
N THR A 68 -2.49 13.01 -10.54
CA THR A 68 -3.56 13.78 -9.89
C THR A 68 -3.83 13.29 -8.47
N PHE A 69 -4.02 11.99 -8.28
CA PHE A 69 -4.27 11.41 -6.96
C PHE A 69 -2.99 11.32 -6.13
N SER A 70 -1.82 11.24 -6.79
CA SER A 70 -0.53 11.05 -6.12
C SER A 70 -0.59 9.96 -5.04
N PRO A 71 -1.06 8.73 -5.38
CA PRO A 71 -1.11 7.65 -4.41
C PRO A 71 0.31 7.34 -3.94
N PHE A 72 0.44 7.05 -2.65
CA PHE A 72 1.72 6.74 -2.01
C PHE A 72 2.42 5.54 -2.66
N LEU A 73 1.65 4.55 -3.15
CA LEU A 73 2.18 3.34 -3.79
C LEU A 73 2.39 3.46 -5.30
N ALA A 74 2.24 4.65 -5.89
CA ALA A 74 2.33 4.86 -7.34
C ALA A 74 3.62 4.32 -7.99
N GLU A 75 4.74 4.40 -7.27
CA GLU A 75 6.08 4.04 -7.75
C GLU A 75 6.27 2.53 -7.94
N ILE A 76 5.54 1.71 -7.17
CA ILE A 76 5.65 0.25 -7.22
C ILE A 76 4.46 -0.41 -7.93
N MET A 77 3.48 0.38 -8.35
CA MET A 77 2.34 -0.15 -9.10
C MET A 77 2.72 -0.39 -10.57
N PRO A 78 2.40 -1.57 -11.11
CA PRO A 78 2.79 -2.00 -12.46
C PRO A 78 2.20 -1.13 -13.57
#